data_AF-A0A971TYE4-F1
#
_entry.id   AF-A0A971TYE4-F1
#
_cell.length_a   1.000
_cell.length_b   1.000
_cell.length_c   1.000
_cell.angle_alpha   90.00
_cell.angle_beta   90.00
_cell.angle_gamma   90.00
#
_symmetry.space_group_name_H-M   'P 1'
#
loop_
_entity.id
_entity.type
_entity.pdbx_description
1 polymer ?
#
loop_
_entity_poly.entity_id
_entity_poly.type
_entity_poly.pdbx_seq_one_letter_code
_entity_poly.pdbx_strand_id
1 'polypeptide(L)'
;MVEYIENTAKFEFRGKSYEYRLHEMPEEFFRWQVGNRLKGLKIFLGEEKGMPNFSPHTVVMNTLEYENEFCINSCIKGLGLVPRSDKIQELGERAMELIRKSYEIGADKTFRERVGMLVELYSNPETFDRSVLSSMEMYKKRTYKNVLEDPRANLLFYDNQTGYSVMFSVVCEFVPRGGAYYNYVSAIHDLFHLPKDPSIKTDRYDFAYRFHLVEAFEKTPGPRASTRIY
;
A
#
# COMPACT_ATOMS: atom_id res chain seq x y z
N MET A 1 -17.79 -5.18 -12.16
CA MET A 1 -16.78 -4.17 -12.57
C MET A 1 -17.07 -2.92 -11.76
N VAL A 2 -16.05 -2.29 -11.18
CA VAL A 2 -16.23 -1.05 -10.42
C VAL A 2 -16.06 0.13 -11.36
N GLU A 3 -17.03 1.03 -11.35
CA GLU A 3 -16.98 2.30 -12.05
C GLU A 3 -16.57 3.40 -11.07
N TYR A 4 -15.59 4.22 -11.46
CA TYR A 4 -15.12 5.36 -10.69
C TYR A 4 -15.53 6.64 -11.39
N ILE A 5 -16.38 7.44 -10.74
CA ILE A 5 -16.87 8.72 -11.27
C ILE A 5 -16.55 9.78 -10.24
N GLU A 6 -15.64 10.70 -10.57
CA GLU A 6 -15.13 11.72 -9.65
C GLU A 6 -14.63 11.09 -8.34
N ASN A 7 -15.31 11.38 -7.22
CA ASN A 7 -15.00 10.86 -5.89
C ASN A 7 -15.98 9.78 -5.45
N THR A 8 -16.50 8.98 -6.39
CA THR A 8 -17.48 7.93 -6.10
C THR A 8 -17.08 6.62 -6.79
N ALA A 9 -17.18 5.52 -6.05
CA ALA A 9 -17.08 4.16 -6.58
C ALA A 9 -18.48 3.52 -6.65
N LYS A 10 -18.86 3.01 -7.81
CA LYS A 10 -20.14 2.33 -8.06
C LYS A 10 -19.91 0.93 -8.59
N PHE A 11 -20.66 -0.05 -8.09
CA PHE A 11 -20.66 -1.40 -8.63
C PHE A 11 -21.93 -2.16 -8.26
N GLU A 12 -22.23 -3.21 -9.02
CA GLU A 12 -23.27 -4.17 -8.68
C GLU A 12 -22.62 -5.43 -8.09
N PHE A 13 -23.20 -5.94 -7.01
CA PHE A 13 -22.81 -7.20 -6.41
C PHE A 13 -24.04 -7.94 -5.88
N ARG A 14 -24.24 -9.19 -6.32
CA ARG A 14 -25.36 -10.06 -5.92
C ARG A 14 -26.74 -9.38 -6.03
N GLY A 15 -26.99 -8.70 -7.15
CA GLY A 15 -28.26 -8.02 -7.43
C GLY A 15 -28.51 -6.77 -6.59
N LYS A 16 -27.48 -6.25 -5.91
CA LYS A 16 -27.53 -4.99 -5.18
C LYS A 16 -26.53 -4.00 -5.77
N SER A 17 -26.99 -2.77 -5.97
CA SER A 17 -26.13 -1.65 -6.34
C SER A 17 -25.49 -1.05 -5.09
N TYR A 18 -24.19 -0.80 -5.18
CA TYR A 18 -23.40 -0.14 -4.16
C TYR A 18 -22.85 1.17 -4.74
N GLU A 19 -22.93 2.23 -3.94
CA GLU A 19 -22.39 3.54 -4.24
C GLU A 19 -21.67 4.07 -3.00
N TYR A 20 -20.38 4.35 -3.14
CA TYR A 20 -19.51 4.77 -2.04
C TYR A 20 -18.82 6.08 -2.38
N ARG A 21 -18.89 7.04 -1.46
CA ARG A 21 -18.04 8.23 -1.51
C ARG A 21 -16.60 7.85 -1.16
N LEU A 22 -15.66 8.37 -1.92
CA LEU A 22 -14.23 8.19 -1.73
C LEU A 22 -13.65 9.36 -0.94
N HIS A 23 -12.66 9.05 -0.11
CA HIS A 23 -12.06 9.99 0.85
C HIS A 23 -10.54 9.98 0.75
N GLU A 24 -9.92 11.07 1.20
CA GLU A 24 -8.50 11.11 1.45
C GLU A 24 -8.16 10.55 2.85
N MET A 25 -6.92 10.10 3.00
CA MET A 25 -6.35 9.71 4.28
C MET A 25 -6.50 10.81 5.33
N PRO A 26 -6.94 10.49 6.57
CA PRO A 26 -6.91 11.44 7.68
C PRO A 26 -5.49 11.97 7.91
N GLU A 27 -5.36 13.26 8.21
CA GLU A 27 -4.05 13.92 8.45
C GLU A 27 -3.24 13.24 9.56
N GLU A 28 -3.91 12.74 10.60
CA GLU A 28 -3.25 11.97 11.68
C GLU A 28 -2.62 10.68 11.14
N PHE A 29 -3.38 9.88 10.39
CA PHE A 29 -2.89 8.65 9.77
C PHE A 29 -1.76 8.93 8.78
N PHE A 30 -1.92 9.93 7.91
CA PHE A 30 -0.93 10.25 6.89
C PHE A 30 0.42 10.68 7.50
N ARG A 31 0.39 11.53 8.54
CA ARG A 31 1.60 11.92 9.28
C ARG A 31 2.23 10.76 10.00
N TRP A 32 1.43 9.90 10.64
CA TRP A 32 1.91 8.68 11.28
C TRP A 32 2.59 7.75 10.25
N GLN A 33 1.97 7.55 9.10
CA GLN A 33 2.46 6.69 8.01
C GLN A 33 3.79 7.19 7.46
N VAL A 34 3.87 8.47 7.07
CA VAL A 34 5.09 9.08 6.52
C VAL A 34 6.20 9.13 7.56
N GLY A 35 5.89 9.62 8.77
CA GLY A 35 6.88 9.83 9.83
C GLY A 35 7.55 8.53 10.28
N ASN A 36 6.78 7.47 10.50
CA ASN A 36 7.36 6.17 10.90
C ASN A 36 8.15 5.53 9.77
N ARG A 37 7.69 5.64 8.51
CA ARG A 37 8.42 5.11 7.34
C ARG A 37 9.75 5.85 7.14
N LEU A 38 9.75 7.19 7.22
CA LEU A 38 10.95 8.01 7.12
C LEU A 38 11.96 7.67 8.23
N LYS A 39 11.48 7.57 9.46
CA LYS A 39 12.32 7.17 10.60
C LYS A 39 12.95 5.80 10.38
N GLY A 40 12.16 4.81 9.96
CA GLY A 40 12.65 3.46 9.66
C GLY A 40 13.73 3.45 8.56
N LEU A 41 13.53 4.24 7.50
CA LEU A 41 14.50 4.41 6.42
C LEU A 41 15.82 5.00 6.91
N LYS A 42 15.78 6.04 7.75
CA LYS A 42 16.98 6.65 8.34
C LYS A 42 17.71 5.71 9.28
N ILE A 43 16.99 4.85 10.01
CA ILE A 43 17.60 3.78 10.81
C ILE A 43 18.35 2.78 9.90
N PHE A 44 17.78 2.38 8.75
CA PHE A 44 18.48 1.51 7.80
C PHE A 44 19.77 2.13 7.25
N LEU A 45 19.83 3.46 7.12
CA LEU A 45 21.05 4.18 6.71
C LEU A 45 22.06 4.42 7.84
N GLY A 46 21.70 4.09 9.09
CA GLY A 46 22.50 4.38 10.28
C GLY A 46 22.50 5.85 10.69
N GLU A 47 21.58 6.66 10.15
CA GLU A 47 21.43 8.09 10.46
C GLU A 47 20.64 8.31 11.76
N GLU A 48 19.80 7.35 12.13
CA GLU A 48 19.07 7.32 13.40
C GLU A 48 19.29 6.00 14.14
N LYS A 49 19.21 6.04 15.48
CA LYS A 49 19.29 4.85 16.34
C LYS A 49 17.89 4.29 16.61
N GLY A 50 17.79 2.97 16.74
CA GLY A 50 16.57 2.28 17.16
C GLY A 50 16.25 1.07 16.30
N MET A 51 15.03 0.56 16.46
CA MET A 51 14.49 -0.52 15.62
C MET A 51 13.44 0.05 14.67
N PRO A 52 13.49 -0.25 13.36
CA PRO A 52 12.50 0.26 12.41
C PRO A 52 11.10 -0.26 12.78
N ASN A 53 10.11 0.64 12.74
CA ASN A 53 8.71 0.30 12.92
C ASN A 53 8.12 -0.20 11.59
N PHE A 54 7.70 -1.46 11.54
CA PHE A 54 7.09 -2.06 10.35
C PHE A 54 5.57 -1.95 10.30
N SER A 55 4.93 -1.52 11.40
CA SER A 55 3.47 -1.37 11.49
C SER A 55 2.83 -0.48 10.40
N PRO A 56 3.48 0.59 9.90
CA PRO A 56 3.02 1.34 8.72
C PRO A 56 2.93 0.53 7.43
N HIS A 57 3.70 -0.56 7.34
CA HIS A 57 3.78 -1.41 6.16
C HIS A 57 2.98 -2.70 6.31
N THR A 58 2.97 -3.31 7.48
CA THR A 58 2.33 -4.61 7.73
C THR A 58 0.91 -4.43 8.22
N VAL A 59 -0.06 -4.67 7.34
CA VAL A 59 -1.47 -4.36 7.59
C VAL A 59 -2.30 -5.63 7.50
N VAL A 60 -3.29 -5.77 8.39
CA VAL A 60 -4.26 -6.86 8.29
C VAL A 60 -5.32 -6.46 7.28
N MET A 61 -5.38 -7.15 6.15
CA MET A 61 -6.45 -7.04 5.17
C MET A 61 -7.50 -8.12 5.42
N ASN A 62 -8.74 -7.69 5.62
CA ASN A 62 -9.91 -8.56 5.79
C ASN A 62 -10.79 -8.48 4.55
N THR A 63 -11.21 -9.64 4.06
CA THR A 63 -12.11 -9.82 2.90
C THR A 63 -13.22 -10.79 3.27
N LEU A 64 -14.36 -10.70 2.60
CA LEU A 64 -15.44 -11.67 2.77
C LEU A 64 -15.24 -12.88 1.85
N GLU A 65 -15.42 -14.07 2.40
CA GLU A 65 -15.45 -15.36 1.69
C GLU A 65 -16.83 -15.97 1.92
N TYR A 66 -17.62 -16.12 0.85
CA TYR A 66 -19.03 -16.50 0.98
C TYR A 66 -19.28 -18.01 0.96
N GLU A 67 -18.22 -18.81 0.78
CA GLU A 67 -18.30 -20.28 0.75
C GLU A 67 -18.22 -20.91 2.14
N ASN A 68 -17.68 -20.20 3.13
CA ASN A 68 -17.42 -20.71 4.47
C ASN A 68 -18.39 -20.12 5.51
N GLU A 69 -18.71 -20.89 6.55
CA GLU A 69 -19.55 -20.47 7.68
C GLU A 69 -18.95 -19.25 8.40
N PHE A 70 -17.65 -19.28 8.66
CA PHE A 70 -16.88 -18.12 9.10
C PHE A 70 -16.37 -17.36 7.87
N CYS A 71 -17.14 -16.36 7.45
CA CYS A 71 -16.94 -15.67 6.17
C CYS A 71 -15.80 -14.64 6.15
N ILE A 72 -14.99 -14.50 7.20
CA ILE A 72 -13.89 -13.50 7.23
C ILE A 72 -12.57 -14.19 6.90
N ASN A 73 -11.95 -13.76 5.80
CA ASN A 73 -10.57 -14.11 5.46
C ASN A 73 -9.63 -12.95 5.79
N SER A 74 -8.65 -13.19 6.64
CA SER A 74 -7.63 -12.22 7.05
C SER A 74 -6.25 -12.60 6.50
N CYS A 75 -5.51 -11.62 6.00
CA CYS A 75 -4.11 -11.81 5.58
C CYS A 75 -3.27 -10.58 5.88
N ILE A 76 -1.96 -10.75 6.02
CA ILE A 76 -1.03 -9.62 6.10
C ILE A 76 -0.68 -9.16 4.69
N LYS A 77 -0.82 -7.87 4.43
CA LYS A 77 -0.37 -7.21 3.20
C LYS A 77 0.68 -6.16 3.52
N GLY A 78 1.70 -6.08 2.68
CA GLY A 78 2.63 -4.96 2.64
C GLY A 78 1.97 -3.78 1.92
N LEU A 79 1.66 -2.69 2.62
CA LEU A 79 1.08 -1.49 2.02
C LEU A 79 2.09 -0.36 1.82
N GLY A 80 1.86 0.43 0.77
CA GLY A 80 2.68 1.58 0.39
C GLY A 80 1.83 2.77 -0.03
N LEU A 81 2.43 3.96 0.11
CA LEU A 81 1.92 5.19 -0.48
C LEU A 81 2.35 5.25 -1.95
N VAL A 82 1.53 5.90 -2.77
CA VAL A 82 1.83 6.14 -4.18
C VAL A 82 1.97 7.65 -4.42
N PRO A 83 2.87 8.08 -5.30
CA PRO A 83 2.95 9.45 -5.74
C PRO A 83 1.69 9.85 -6.50
N ARG A 84 1.44 11.15 -6.55
CA ARG A 84 0.44 11.73 -7.46
C ARG A 84 0.73 11.36 -8.92
N SER A 85 -0.30 11.44 -9.75
CA SER A 85 -0.25 11.06 -11.16
C SER A 85 0.81 11.82 -11.97
N ASP A 86 1.11 13.07 -11.61
CA ASP A 86 2.14 13.91 -12.22
C ASP A 86 3.58 13.48 -11.89
N LYS A 87 3.78 12.62 -10.88
CA LYS A 87 5.10 12.19 -10.38
C LYS A 87 5.35 10.69 -10.44
N ILE A 88 4.30 9.89 -10.55
CA ILE A 88 4.40 8.44 -10.42
C ILE A 88 5.26 7.79 -11.51
N GLN A 89 5.23 8.31 -12.74
CA GLN A 89 6.06 7.80 -13.83
C GLN A 89 7.55 8.07 -13.57
N GLU A 90 7.91 9.34 -13.32
CA GLU A 90 9.29 9.77 -13.06
C GLU A 90 9.93 8.97 -11.91
N LEU A 91 9.20 8.83 -10.80
CA LEU A 91 9.68 8.11 -9.62
C LEU A 91 9.79 6.60 -9.85
N GLY A 92 8.87 6.03 -10.64
CA GLY A 92 8.95 4.62 -11.05
C GLY A 92 10.17 4.33 -11.91
N GLU A 93 10.44 5.19 -12.90
CA GLU A 93 11.63 5.09 -13.78
C GLU A 93 12.94 5.24 -12.98
N ARG A 94 12.98 6.20 -12.04
CA ARG A 94 14.13 6.38 -11.15
C ARG A 94 14.39 5.15 -10.27
N ALA A 95 13.35 4.54 -9.71
CA ALA A 95 13.49 3.31 -8.93
C ALA A 95 13.99 2.14 -9.80
N MET A 96 13.49 2.03 -11.03
CA MET A 96 13.94 1.03 -12.00
C MET A 96 15.42 1.19 -12.37
N GLU A 97 15.91 2.41 -12.57
CA GLU A 97 17.33 2.66 -12.86
C GLU A 97 18.23 2.23 -11.69
N LEU A 98 17.79 2.48 -10.46
CA LEU A 98 18.52 2.02 -9.27
C LEU A 98 18.56 0.50 -9.16
N ILE A 99 17.47 -0.18 -9.50
CA ILE A 99 17.42 -1.65 -9.57
C ILE A 99 18.39 -2.17 -10.64
N ARG A 100 18.39 -1.57 -11.83
CA ARG A 100 19.31 -1.91 -12.92
C ARG A 100 20.77 -1.77 -12.47
N LYS A 101 21.10 -0.64 -11.84
CA LYS A 101 22.42 -0.38 -11.26
C LYS A 101 22.79 -1.42 -10.20
N SER A 102 21.85 -1.85 -9.35
CA SER A 102 22.08 -2.91 -8.36
C SER A 102 22.48 -4.23 -9.00
N TYR A 103 21.93 -4.58 -10.16
CA TYR A 103 22.34 -5.77 -10.90
C TYR A 103 23.73 -5.64 -11.53
N GLU A 104 24.13 -4.43 -11.94
CA GLU A 104 25.44 -4.19 -12.55
C GLU A 104 26.60 -4.22 -11.55
N ILE A 105 26.44 -3.55 -10.40
CA ILE A 105 27.54 -3.32 -9.46
C ILE A 105 27.37 -4.00 -8.11
N GLY A 106 26.21 -4.63 -7.86
CA GLY A 106 25.87 -5.36 -6.65
C GLY A 106 24.88 -4.61 -5.74
N ALA A 107 23.98 -5.39 -5.13
CA ALA A 107 22.93 -4.89 -4.23
C ALA A 107 23.49 -4.15 -2.99
N ASP A 108 24.60 -4.61 -2.43
CA ASP A 108 25.21 -4.02 -1.23
C ASP A 108 25.80 -2.64 -1.53
N LYS A 109 26.46 -2.47 -2.69
CA LYS A 109 27.06 -1.19 -3.11
C LYS A 109 26.03 -0.12 -3.40
N THR A 110 24.82 -0.53 -3.76
CA THR A 110 23.70 0.37 -4.11
C THR A 110 22.68 0.52 -2.99
N PHE A 111 22.82 -0.20 -1.87
CA PHE A 111 21.83 -0.20 -0.78
C PHE A 111 21.56 1.22 -0.25
N ARG A 112 22.62 1.99 0.05
CA ARG A 112 22.47 3.36 0.56
C ARG A 112 21.77 4.27 -0.45
N GLU A 113 22.03 4.11 -1.73
CA GLU A 113 21.40 4.92 -2.80
C GLU A 113 19.92 4.57 -2.97
N ARG A 114 19.58 3.28 -2.96
CA ARG A 114 18.21 2.78 -3.01
C ARG A 114 17.37 3.27 -1.83
N VAL A 115 17.90 3.12 -0.61
CA VAL A 115 17.22 3.61 0.60
C VAL A 115 17.19 5.13 0.64
N GLY A 116 18.24 5.81 0.14
CA GLY A 116 18.30 7.27 0.03
C GLY A 116 17.22 7.87 -0.88
N MET A 117 16.92 7.23 -2.01
CA MET A 117 15.79 7.63 -2.88
C MET A 117 14.46 7.58 -2.15
N LEU A 118 14.27 6.60 -1.27
CA LEU A 118 13.06 6.49 -0.45
C LEU A 118 13.05 7.52 0.69
N VAL A 119 14.20 7.81 1.31
CA VAL A 119 14.31 8.91 2.29
C VAL A 119 13.88 10.22 1.66
N GLU A 120 14.41 10.54 0.47
CA GLU A 120 14.02 11.73 -0.28
C GLU A 120 12.51 11.75 -0.56
N LEU A 121 11.95 10.64 -1.05
CA LEU A 121 10.52 10.53 -1.32
C LEU A 121 9.67 10.78 -0.06
N TYR A 122 10.00 10.13 1.06
CA TYR A 122 9.26 10.27 2.32
C TYR A 122 9.54 11.59 3.06
N SER A 123 10.61 12.32 2.71
CA SER A 123 10.87 13.67 3.17
C SER A 123 10.02 14.74 2.47
N ASN A 124 9.36 14.40 1.36
CA ASN A 124 8.53 15.28 0.55
C ASN A 124 7.07 14.79 0.53
N PRO A 125 6.36 14.81 1.69
CA PRO A 125 5.06 14.18 1.85
C PRO A 125 4.00 14.64 0.87
N GLU A 126 4.07 15.88 0.40
CA GLU A 126 3.18 16.45 -0.61
C GLU A 126 3.19 15.66 -1.92
N THR A 127 4.28 14.93 -2.22
CA THR A 127 4.42 14.08 -3.42
C THR A 127 3.42 12.94 -3.46
N PHE A 128 2.90 12.49 -2.32
CA PHE A 128 1.99 11.36 -2.26
C PHE A 128 0.53 11.73 -2.57
N ASP A 129 -0.14 10.83 -3.28
CA ASP A 129 -1.58 10.82 -3.42
C ASP A 129 -2.22 10.33 -2.12
N ARG A 130 -3.05 11.18 -1.52
CA ARG A 130 -3.73 10.88 -0.25
C ARG A 130 -5.03 10.11 -0.44
N SER A 131 -5.51 9.93 -1.68
CA SER A 131 -6.79 9.26 -1.95
C SER A 131 -6.69 7.74 -1.96
N VAL A 132 -5.49 7.18 -2.10
CA VAL A 132 -5.29 5.74 -2.33
C VAL A 132 -4.10 5.15 -1.58
N LEU A 133 -4.23 3.88 -1.22
CA LEU A 133 -3.12 3.03 -0.78
C LEU A 133 -2.81 1.97 -1.82
N SER A 134 -1.60 1.40 -1.78
CA SER A 134 -1.17 0.36 -2.72
C SER A 134 -0.62 -0.89 -2.04
N SER A 135 -0.65 -2.01 -2.76
CA SER A 135 0.06 -3.25 -2.41
C SER A 135 0.32 -4.07 -3.67
N MET A 136 1.25 -5.02 -3.64
CA MET A 136 1.49 -5.93 -4.77
C MET A 136 0.64 -7.22 -4.62
N GLU A 137 0.02 -7.70 -5.70
CA GLU A 137 -0.63 -9.03 -5.71
C GLU A 137 0.29 -10.10 -6.29
N MET A 138 0.86 -10.93 -5.42
CA MET A 138 1.92 -11.87 -5.79
C MET A 138 1.43 -13.32 -5.97
N TYR A 139 0.34 -13.71 -5.30
CA TYR A 139 0.04 -15.13 -5.07
C TYR A 139 -1.29 -15.60 -5.62
N LYS A 140 -2.22 -14.68 -5.94
CA LYS A 140 -3.55 -14.97 -6.49
C LYS A 140 -4.32 -16.05 -5.70
N LYS A 141 -4.19 -16.01 -4.37
CA LYS A 141 -4.84 -16.97 -3.45
C LYS A 141 -6.20 -16.46 -2.99
N ARG A 142 -6.63 -16.86 -1.79
CA ARG A 142 -7.96 -16.59 -1.22
C ARG A 142 -8.36 -15.11 -1.29
N THR A 143 -7.53 -14.21 -0.78
CA THR A 143 -7.79 -12.76 -0.83
C THR A 143 -8.04 -12.25 -2.25
N TYR A 144 -7.27 -12.72 -3.24
CA TYR A 144 -7.45 -12.33 -4.64
C TYR A 144 -8.80 -12.81 -5.18
N LYS A 145 -9.17 -14.06 -4.92
CA LYS A 145 -10.47 -14.61 -5.32
C LYS A 145 -11.63 -13.85 -4.68
N ASN A 146 -11.52 -13.56 -3.38
CA ASN A 146 -12.53 -12.81 -2.64
C ASN A 146 -12.72 -11.41 -3.24
N VAL A 147 -11.63 -10.70 -3.55
CA VAL A 147 -11.71 -9.35 -4.14
C VAL A 147 -12.26 -9.36 -5.57
N LEU A 148 -12.01 -10.42 -6.35
CA LEU A 148 -12.63 -10.59 -7.66
C LEU A 148 -14.16 -10.77 -7.57
N GLU A 149 -14.65 -11.44 -6.53
CA GLU A 149 -16.07 -11.62 -6.27
C GLU A 149 -16.71 -10.36 -5.67
N ASP A 150 -16.15 -9.84 -4.57
CA ASP A 150 -16.58 -8.64 -3.88
C ASP A 150 -15.38 -7.70 -3.64
N PRO A 151 -15.33 -6.52 -4.29
CA PRO A 151 -14.19 -5.63 -4.19
C PRO A 151 -14.05 -4.94 -2.83
N ARG A 152 -14.97 -5.16 -1.88
CA ARG A 152 -14.92 -4.53 -0.55
C ARG A 152 -13.95 -5.26 0.37
N ALA A 153 -13.14 -4.49 1.09
CA ALA A 153 -12.23 -5.01 2.10
C ALA A 153 -12.11 -4.05 3.29
N ASN A 154 -11.52 -4.53 4.38
CA ASN A 154 -11.05 -3.69 5.48
C ASN A 154 -9.53 -3.80 5.62
N LEU A 155 -8.88 -2.67 5.90
CA LEU A 155 -7.46 -2.58 6.19
C LEU A 155 -7.30 -2.12 7.64
N LEU A 156 -6.77 -2.98 8.51
CA LEU A 156 -6.48 -2.67 9.91
C LEU A 156 -4.99 -2.44 10.10
N PHE A 157 -4.64 -1.21 10.46
CA PHE A 157 -3.31 -0.81 10.89
C PHE A 157 -3.27 -0.87 12.42
N TYR A 158 -2.26 -1.54 12.96
CA TYR A 158 -1.99 -1.55 14.39
C TYR A 158 -0.51 -1.37 14.63
N ASP A 159 -0.17 -0.29 15.33
CA ASP A 159 1.17 0.04 15.77
C ASP A 159 1.43 -0.54 17.15
N ASN A 160 2.15 -1.66 17.20
CA ASN A 160 2.48 -2.30 18.46
C ASN A 160 3.49 -1.51 19.31
N GLN A 161 4.16 -0.49 18.76
CA GLN A 161 5.11 0.34 19.50
C GLN A 161 4.43 1.51 20.22
N THR A 162 3.36 2.05 19.64
CA THR A 162 2.67 3.24 20.16
C THR A 162 1.25 2.96 20.65
N GLY A 163 0.68 1.81 20.29
CA GLY A 163 -0.72 1.47 20.52
C GLY A 163 -1.69 2.09 19.50
N TYR A 164 -1.21 2.96 18.60
CA TYR A 164 -2.02 3.59 17.56
C TYR A 164 -2.67 2.55 16.65
N SER A 165 -3.95 2.71 16.35
CA SER A 165 -4.69 1.77 15.52
C SER A 165 -5.80 2.45 14.75
N VAL A 166 -5.92 2.14 13.47
CA VAL A 166 -6.96 2.68 12.59
C VAL A 166 -7.41 1.60 11.61
N MET A 167 -8.70 1.60 11.29
CA MET A 167 -9.26 0.72 10.27
C MET A 167 -9.85 1.55 9.14
N PHE A 168 -9.53 1.17 7.90
CA PHE A 168 -10.17 1.70 6.70
C PHE A 168 -11.06 0.63 6.07
N SER A 169 -12.28 1.01 5.70
CA SER A 169 -13.09 0.24 4.76
C SER A 169 -12.80 0.77 3.36
N VAL A 170 -12.51 -0.14 2.43
CA VAL A 170 -11.98 0.21 1.09
C VAL A 170 -12.70 -0.54 -0.02
N VAL A 171 -12.68 0.06 -1.21
CA VAL A 171 -12.97 -0.63 -2.47
C VAL A 171 -11.65 -0.90 -3.18
N CYS A 172 -11.38 -2.17 -3.47
CA CYS A 172 -10.18 -2.63 -4.13
C CYS A 172 -10.30 -2.56 -5.65
N GLU A 173 -9.25 -2.06 -6.29
CA GLU A 173 -9.03 -2.11 -7.73
C GLU A 173 -7.78 -2.94 -8.03
N PHE A 174 -7.87 -3.83 -9.01
CA PHE A 174 -6.71 -4.50 -9.59
C PHE A 174 -6.19 -3.67 -10.77
N VAL A 175 -5.03 -3.03 -10.58
CA VAL A 175 -4.35 -2.30 -11.65
C VAL A 175 -3.43 -3.27 -12.39
N PRO A 176 -3.69 -3.56 -13.68
CA PRO A 176 -2.89 -4.48 -14.46
C PRO A 176 -1.48 -3.93 -14.72
N ARG A 177 -0.55 -4.84 -15.01
CA ARG A 177 0.79 -4.47 -15.47
C ARG A 177 0.80 -3.60 -16.72
N GLY A 178 1.83 -2.77 -16.85
CA GLY A 178 2.11 -1.94 -18.03
C GLY A 178 1.85 -0.45 -17.86
N GLY A 179 1.05 -0.05 -16.85
CA GLY A 179 0.82 1.36 -16.51
C GLY A 179 1.81 1.92 -15.48
N ALA A 180 1.96 3.24 -15.45
CA ALA A 180 2.87 3.93 -14.52
C ALA A 180 2.61 3.58 -13.04
N TYR A 181 1.34 3.41 -12.65
CA TYR A 181 0.97 2.99 -11.30
C TYR A 181 1.55 1.62 -10.94
N TYR A 182 1.32 0.61 -11.78
CA TYR A 182 1.86 -0.73 -11.55
C TYR A 182 3.40 -0.69 -11.53
N ASN A 183 4.01 -0.02 -12.51
CA ASN A 183 5.46 0.06 -12.64
C ASN A 183 6.09 0.66 -11.39
N TYR A 184 5.52 1.74 -10.86
CA TYR A 184 5.96 2.34 -9.60
C TYR A 184 5.82 1.37 -8.42
N VAL A 185 4.64 0.78 -8.20
CA VAL A 185 4.41 -0.11 -7.03
C VAL A 185 5.35 -1.31 -7.09
N SER A 186 5.57 -1.88 -8.27
CA SER A 186 6.49 -3.00 -8.46
C SER A 186 7.95 -2.60 -8.28
N ALA A 187 8.36 -1.47 -8.85
CA ALA A 187 9.70 -0.96 -8.68
C ALA A 187 10.01 -0.68 -7.21
N ILE A 188 9.11 -0.06 -6.44
CA ILE A 188 9.34 0.19 -5.00
C ILE A 188 9.42 -1.11 -4.19
N HIS A 189 8.60 -2.11 -4.51
CA HIS A 189 8.70 -3.44 -3.89
C HIS A 189 10.09 -4.05 -4.13
N ASP A 190 10.53 -4.09 -5.39
CA ASP A 190 11.80 -4.71 -5.78
C ASP A 190 13.02 -3.85 -5.40
N LEU A 191 12.84 -2.53 -5.23
CA LEU A 191 13.87 -1.62 -4.75
C LEU A 191 14.33 -2.02 -3.34
N PHE A 192 13.44 -2.57 -2.51
CA PHE A 192 13.79 -3.17 -1.23
C PHE A 192 14.10 -4.66 -1.32
N HIS A 193 13.28 -5.41 -2.06
CA HIS A 193 13.38 -6.86 -2.20
C HIS A 193 13.95 -7.26 -3.55
N LEU A 194 15.18 -6.81 -3.83
CA LEU A 194 15.85 -7.11 -5.10
C LEU A 194 15.77 -8.61 -5.39
N PRO A 195 15.14 -9.03 -6.51
CA PRO A 195 15.15 -10.41 -6.94
C PRO A 195 16.60 -10.91 -7.05
N LYS A 196 16.87 -12.11 -6.52
CA LYS A 196 18.22 -12.69 -6.54
C LYS A 196 18.73 -13.00 -7.95
N ASP A 197 17.81 -13.28 -8.87
CA ASP A 197 18.10 -13.54 -10.27
C ASP A 197 17.80 -12.26 -11.10
N PRO A 198 18.82 -11.64 -11.72
CA PRO A 198 18.66 -10.44 -12.55
C PRO A 198 17.79 -10.64 -13.80
N SER A 199 17.56 -11.88 -14.23
CA SER A 199 16.64 -12.18 -15.33
C SER A 199 15.17 -12.07 -14.93
N ILE A 200 14.88 -12.06 -13.61
CA ILE A 200 13.56 -11.82 -13.08
C ILE A 200 13.25 -10.34 -13.25
N LYS A 201 12.37 -10.07 -14.22
CA LYS A 201 11.86 -8.72 -14.44
C LYS A 201 11.00 -8.25 -13.27
N THR A 202 10.98 -6.93 -13.09
CA THR A 202 10.11 -6.24 -12.14
C THR A 202 8.64 -6.26 -12.56
N ASP A 203 8.28 -6.83 -13.72
CA ASP A 203 6.91 -6.97 -14.23
C ASP A 203 6.32 -8.38 -14.05
N ARG A 204 6.86 -9.15 -13.10
CA ARG A 204 6.51 -10.58 -12.92
C ARG A 204 5.13 -10.84 -12.32
N TYR A 205 4.49 -9.84 -11.73
CA TYR A 205 3.16 -9.97 -11.15
C TYR A 205 2.10 -9.40 -12.09
N ASP A 206 0.88 -9.93 -12.07
CA ASP A 206 -0.11 -9.47 -13.04
C ASP A 206 -0.82 -8.18 -12.60
N PHE A 207 -0.88 -7.93 -11.28
CA PHE A 207 -1.66 -6.84 -10.71
C PHE A 207 -0.98 -6.18 -9.51
N ALA A 208 -1.19 -4.88 -9.39
CA ALA A 208 -1.07 -4.15 -8.13
C ALA A 208 -2.47 -3.86 -7.58
N TYR A 209 -2.62 -3.83 -6.26
CA TYR A 209 -3.80 -3.28 -5.63
C TYR A 209 -3.75 -1.74 -5.63
N ARG A 210 -4.89 -1.13 -5.89
CA ARG A 210 -5.21 0.24 -5.50
C ARG A 210 -6.42 0.18 -4.57
N PHE A 211 -6.23 0.67 -3.35
CA PHE A 211 -7.28 0.70 -2.32
C PHE A 211 -7.85 2.10 -2.25
N HIS A 212 -9.12 2.23 -2.60
CA HIS A 212 -9.88 3.49 -2.52
C HIS A 212 -10.56 3.57 -1.16
N LEU A 213 -10.31 4.63 -0.41
CA LEU A 213 -10.80 4.77 0.98
C LEU A 213 -12.27 5.20 0.99
N VAL A 214 -13.10 4.48 1.75
CA VAL A 214 -14.55 4.75 1.86
C VAL A 214 -14.93 5.20 3.27
N GLU A 215 -14.52 4.43 4.28
CA GLU A 215 -14.79 4.76 5.69
C GLU A 215 -13.51 4.63 6.49
N ALA A 216 -13.42 5.37 7.58
CA ALA A 216 -12.30 5.28 8.51
C ALA A 216 -12.79 5.21 9.95
N PHE A 217 -12.15 4.39 10.77
CA PHE A 217 -12.52 4.17 12.16
C PHE A 217 -11.30 4.24 13.06
N GLU A 218 -11.40 5.00 14.15
CA GLU A 218 -10.44 4.99 15.24
C GLU A 218 -10.49 3.62 15.92
N LYS A 219 -9.34 2.96 16.06
CA LYS A 219 -9.24 1.64 16.70
C LYS A 219 -8.23 1.63 17.85
N THR A 220 -7.58 2.76 18.13
CA THR A 220 -6.67 2.92 19.26
C THR A 220 -7.43 2.64 20.56
N PRO A 221 -6.94 1.75 21.44
CA PRO A 221 -7.57 1.52 22.74
C PRO A 221 -7.71 2.83 23.53
N GLY A 222 -8.93 3.17 23.90
CA GLY A 222 -9.22 4.40 24.63
C GLY A 222 -10.66 4.89 24.42
N PRO A 223 -11.02 6.07 24.97
CA PRO A 223 -12.39 6.60 24.91
C PRO A 223 -12.94 6.82 23.50
N ARG A 224 -12.07 7.01 22.50
CA ARG A 224 -12.45 7.22 21.10
C ARG A 224 -12.52 5.90 20.29
N ALA A 225 -12.21 4.75 20.90
CA ALA A 225 -12.19 3.49 20.19
C ALA A 225 -13.52 3.20 19.49
N SER A 226 -13.42 2.73 18.23
CA SER A 226 -14.54 2.46 17.32
C SER A 226 -15.36 3.67 16.86
N THR A 227 -14.92 4.90 17.14
CA THR A 227 -15.55 6.09 16.55
C THR A 227 -15.24 6.17 15.05
N ARG A 228 -16.23 6.63 14.28
CA ARG A 228 -16.09 6.87 12.83
C ARG A 228 -15.38 8.21 12.63
N ILE A 229 -14.38 8.21 11.75
CA ILE A 229 -13.62 9.39 11.34
C ILE A 229 -14.31 10.04 10.13
N TYR A 230 -14.70 9.23 9.14
CA TYR A 230 -15.59 9.58 8.02
C TYR A 230 -16.27 8.34 7.47
#